data_AF-A0A0N4XGP9-F1
#
_entry.id   AF-A0A0N4XGP9-F1
#
_cell.length_a   1.000
_cell.length_b   1.000
_cell.length_c   1.000
_cell.angle_alpha   90.00
_cell.angle_beta   90.00
_cell.angle_gamma   90.00
#
_symmetry.space_group_name_H-M   'P 1'
#
loop_
_entity.id
_entity.type
_entity.pdbx_description
1 polymer ?
#
loop_
_entity_poly.entity_id
_entity_poly.type
_entity_poly.pdbx_seq_one_letter_code
_entity_poly.pdbx_strand_id
1 'polypeptide(L)'
;MARNGNRSRSGIMSCNCRRHRGEPEVQCGSDSISLIFNSRNPFAGKIFVKGFVADNDCVMMGDNKEKHRFTVKHDGCGVRRQREELYWI
;
A
#
# COMPACT_ATOMS: atom_id res chain seq x y z
N MET A 1 -5.77 -42.76 5.23
CA MET A 1 -6.16 -41.91 4.08
C MET A 1 -7.60 -41.44 4.36
N ALA A 2 -8.05 -40.19 4.25
CA ALA A 2 -7.58 -38.95 3.62
C ALA A 2 -7.96 -37.74 4.53
N ARG A 3 -7.18 -36.65 4.45
CA ARG A 3 -7.42 -35.38 5.18
C ARG A 3 -8.50 -34.58 4.45
N ASN A 4 -9.63 -34.30 5.11
CA ASN A 4 -10.66 -33.41 4.59
C ASN A 4 -10.29 -31.96 4.92
N GLY A 5 -9.43 -31.36 4.08
CA GLY A 5 -8.98 -29.98 4.22
C GLY A 5 -9.74 -29.08 3.26
N ASN A 6 -10.74 -28.36 3.77
CA ASN A 6 -11.46 -27.33 3.02
C ASN A 6 -10.52 -26.15 2.76
N ARG A 7 -9.79 -26.18 1.64
CA ARG A 7 -8.91 -25.10 1.19
C ARG A 7 -9.74 -24.17 0.32
N SER A 8 -10.38 -23.18 0.96
CA SER A 8 -11.08 -22.10 0.29
C SER A 8 -10.15 -21.45 -0.74
N ARG A 9 -10.52 -21.61 -2.01
CA ARG A 9 -9.82 -21.07 -3.17
C ARG A 9 -10.06 -19.56 -3.25
N SER A 10 -8.99 -18.85 -3.62
CA SER A 10 -9.01 -17.57 -4.36
C SER A 10 -9.79 -16.43 -3.71
N GLY A 11 -9.22 -15.83 -2.67
CA GLY A 11 -9.57 -14.47 -2.30
C GLY A 11 -8.84 -13.49 -3.23
N ILE A 12 -9.55 -12.91 -4.19
CA ILE A 12 -9.17 -11.61 -4.75
C ILE A 12 -9.01 -10.70 -3.52
N MET A 13 -7.78 -10.28 -3.19
CA MET A 13 -7.54 -9.24 -2.19
C MET A 13 -8.05 -7.92 -2.78
N SER A 14 -9.36 -7.77 -2.80
CA SER A 14 -9.97 -6.45 -2.86
C SER A 14 -9.52 -5.76 -1.58
N CYS A 15 -8.69 -4.72 -1.71
CA CYS A 15 -8.38 -3.81 -0.61
C CYS A 15 -9.66 -3.07 -0.20
N ASN A 16 -10.57 -3.78 0.45
CA ASN A 16 -11.75 -3.20 1.07
C ASN A 16 -11.33 -2.66 2.44
N CYS A 17 -10.54 -1.58 2.41
CA CYS A 17 -10.44 -0.69 3.56
C CYS A 17 -11.81 -0.06 3.74
N ARG A 18 -12.56 -0.54 4.74
CA ARG A 18 -13.83 0.10 5.13
C ARG A 18 -13.48 1.49 5.60
N ARG A 19 -13.74 2.54 4.80
CA ARG A 19 -13.54 3.97 5.15
C ARG A 19 -13.88 4.30 6.60
N HIS A 20 -12.91 4.11 7.48
CA HIS A 20 -12.90 4.64 8.83
C HIS A 20 -12.35 6.07 8.76
N ARG A 21 -12.80 6.95 9.67
CA ARG A 21 -12.24 8.30 9.76
C ARG A 21 -10.73 8.19 9.97
N GLY A 22 -9.94 8.77 9.04
CA GLY A 22 -8.47 8.71 9.07
C GLY A 22 -7.83 7.66 8.14
N GLU A 23 -8.61 6.95 7.32
CA GLU A 23 -8.01 6.06 6.31
C GLU A 23 -7.23 6.83 5.24
N PRO A 24 -6.06 6.30 4.82
CA PRO A 24 -5.30 6.86 3.72
C PRO A 24 -6.03 6.67 2.38
N GLU A 25 -5.88 7.63 1.48
CA GLU A 25 -6.24 7.49 0.08
C GLU A 25 -5.06 6.87 -0.69
N VAL A 26 -5.34 5.81 -1.44
CA VAL A 26 -4.37 5.20 -2.36
C VAL A 26 -4.63 5.74 -3.76
N GLN A 27 -3.62 6.39 -4.35
CA GLN A 27 -3.63 6.82 -5.75
C GLN A 27 -2.68 5.93 -6.55
N CYS A 28 -3.21 5.23 -7.54
CA CYS A 28 -2.43 4.39 -8.45
C CYS A 28 -2.08 5.17 -9.71
N GLY A 29 -0.79 5.42 -9.93
CA GLY A 29 -0.24 5.93 -11.19
C GLY A 29 0.13 4.81 -12.15
N SER A 30 0.67 5.16 -13.32
CA SER A 30 1.19 4.19 -14.29
C SER A 30 2.46 3.49 -13.80
N ASP A 31 3.31 4.22 -13.08
CA ASP A 31 4.67 3.84 -12.68
C ASP A 31 4.89 3.92 -11.16
N SER A 32 3.89 4.35 -10.39
CA SER A 32 4.01 4.60 -8.96
C SER A 32 2.68 4.47 -8.22
N ILE A 33 2.76 4.31 -6.90
CA ILE A 33 1.62 4.34 -5.98
C ILE A 33 1.88 5.46 -4.96
N SER A 34 0.88 6.33 -4.75
CA SER A 34 0.90 7.32 -3.68
C SER A 34 -0.08 6.96 -2.57
N LEU A 35 0.39 7.00 -1.32
CA LEU A 35 -0.42 6.98 -0.11
C LEU A 35 -0.57 8.42 0.39
N ILE A 36 -1.80 8.91 0.43
CA ILE A 36 -2.14 10.24 0.95
C ILE A 36 -2.87 10.05 2.26
N PHE A 37 -2.38 10.65 3.34
CA PHE A 37 -3.00 10.49 4.65
C PHE A 37 -2.91 11.76 5.47
N ASN A 38 -3.85 11.88 6.40
CA ASN A 38 -3.90 12.96 7.37
C ASN A 38 -3.65 12.38 8.77
N SER A 39 -2.70 12.94 9.50
CA SER A 39 -2.53 12.70 10.93
C SER A 39 -3.42 13.63 11.74
N ARG A 40 -3.75 13.24 12.98
CA ARG A 40 -4.53 14.08 13.90
C ARG A 40 -3.77 15.34 14.35
N ASN A 41 -2.45 15.23 14.45
CA ASN A 41 -1.53 16.30 14.84
C ASN A 41 -0.41 16.37 13.80
N PRO A 42 0.29 17.51 13.70
CA PRO A 42 1.52 17.63 12.92
C PRO A 42 2.48 16.46 13.15
N PHE A 43 2.95 15.84 12.06
CA PHE A 43 3.80 14.67 12.12
C PHE A 43 5.18 14.93 11.50
N ALA A 44 6.23 14.64 12.26
CA ALA A 44 7.64 14.78 11.86
C ALA A 44 8.42 13.44 11.95
N GLY A 45 7.70 12.31 12.06
CA GLY A 45 8.32 10.99 12.17
C GLY A 45 8.77 10.42 10.82
N LYS A 46 9.35 9.22 10.86
CA LYS A 46 9.80 8.48 9.68
C LYS A 46 8.67 7.61 9.12
N ILE A 47 8.36 7.77 7.84
CA ILE A 47 7.48 6.90 7.05
C ILE A 47 8.38 6.04 6.16
N PHE A 48 8.12 4.74 6.06
CA PHE A 48 8.94 3.85 5.24
C PHE A 48 8.20 2.59 4.82
N VAL A 49 8.64 1.98 3.72
CA VAL A 49 8.17 0.65 3.33
C VAL A 49 8.85 -0.41 4.18
N LYS A 50 8.05 -1.30 4.78
CA LYS A 50 8.54 -2.38 5.63
C LYS A 50 9.54 -3.25 4.86
N GLY A 51 10.73 -3.44 5.43
CA GLY A 51 11.84 -4.20 4.82
C GLY A 51 12.78 -3.37 3.94
N PHE A 52 12.45 -2.10 3.66
CA PHE A 52 13.23 -1.22 2.77
C PHE A 52 13.66 0.09 3.46
N VAL A 53 13.73 0.11 4.80
CA VAL A 53 14.04 1.30 5.59
C VAL A 53 15.46 1.88 5.39
N ALA A 54 16.36 1.06 4.83
CA ALA A 54 17.74 1.42 4.49
C ALA A 54 17.85 2.09 3.11
N ASP A 55 16.82 1.97 2.26
CA ASP A 55 16.76 2.62 0.96
C ASP A 55 16.06 3.98 1.12
N ASN A 56 16.76 5.04 0.73
CA ASN A 56 16.25 6.41 0.86
C ASN A 56 15.04 6.66 -0.07
N ASP A 57 14.92 5.94 -1.18
CA ASP A 57 13.78 6.06 -2.08
C ASP A 57 12.50 5.43 -1.50
N CYS A 58 12.64 4.62 -0.45
CA CYS A 58 11.55 3.94 0.25
C CYS A 58 11.23 4.57 1.61
N VAL A 59 11.75 5.77 1.86
CA VAL A 59 11.68 6.49 3.13
C VAL A 59 11.23 7.93 2.88
N MET A 60 10.42 8.45 3.79
CA MET A 60 10.11 9.87 3.89
C MET A 60 10.17 10.33 5.34
N MET A 61 10.66 11.54 5.57
CA MET A 61 10.49 12.25 6.83
C MET A 61 9.26 13.15 6.77
N GLY A 62 8.42 13.10 7.81
CA GLY A 62 7.30 14.02 7.97
C GLY A 62 7.80 15.47 8.07
N ASP A 63 7.05 16.39 7.47
CA ASP A 63 7.39 17.81 7.36
C ASP A 63 6.66 18.68 8.39
N ASN A 64 6.22 18.08 9.51
CA ASN A 64 5.46 18.73 10.58
C ASN A 64 4.14 19.37 10.09
N LYS A 65 3.54 18.77 9.05
CA LYS A 65 2.18 19.04 8.59
C LYS A 65 1.26 17.91 9.02
N GLU A 66 -0.04 18.10 8.82
CA GLU A 66 -1.04 17.04 9.07
C GLU A 66 -1.24 16.17 7.83
N LYS A 67 -1.12 16.75 6.63
CA LYS A 67 -1.35 16.06 5.35
C LYS A 67 -0.03 15.67 4.70
N HIS A 68 0.12 14.39 4.40
CA HIS A 68 1.32 13.86 3.75
C HIS A 68 0.96 13.05 2.50
N ARG A 69 1.93 12.97 1.57
CA ARG A 69 1.85 12.15 0.35
C ARG A 69 3.13 11.35 0.21
N PHE A 70 3.07 10.05 0.46
CA PHE A 70 4.17 9.12 0.30
C PHE A 70 4.05 8.35 -1.00
N THR A 71 5.03 8.50 -1.90
CA THR A 71 5.00 7.91 -3.24
C THR A 71 6.13 6.92 -3.39
N VAL A 72 5.81 5.73 -3.88
CA VAL A 72 6.76 4.66 -4.17
C VAL A 72 6.61 4.24 -5.63
N LYS A 73 7.73 4.00 -6.31
CA LYS A 73 7.71 3.51 -7.70
C LYS A 73 7.38 2.03 -7.75
N HIS A 74 6.81 1.59 -8.87
CA HIS A 74 6.45 0.18 -9.11
C HIS A 74 7.67 -0.75 -9.23
N ASP A 75 8.82 -0.22 -9.64
CA ASP A 75 10.09 -0.94 -9.80
C ASP A 75 10.94 -0.95 -8.53
N GLY A 76 10.48 -0.34 -7.44
CA GLY A 76 11.21 -0.18 -6.18
C GLY A 76 10.45 -0.65 -4.94
N CYS A 77 11.13 -0.61 -3.79
CA CYS A 77 10.55 -0.83 -2.45
C CYS A 77 9.76 -2.14 -2.26
N GLY A 78 10.04 -3.17 -3.08
CA GLY A 78 9.32 -4.44 -3.03
C GLY A 78 7.87 -4.37 -3.50
N VAL A 79 7.47 -3.29 -4.17
CA VAL A 79 6.14 -3.15 -4.76
C VAL A 79 5.97 -4.23 -5.85
N ARG A 80 4.82 -4.90 -5.82
CA ARG A 80 4.48 -5.94 -6.79
C ARG A 80 3.17 -5.60 -7.45
N ARG A 81 3.17 -5.61 -8.78
CA ARG A 81 1.97 -5.45 -9.59
C ARG A 81 1.48 -6.83 -10.03
N GLN A 82 0.28 -7.19 -9.59
CA GLN A 82 -0.43 -8.34 -10.13
C GLN A 82 -1.51 -7.81 -11.06
N ARG A 83 -1.52 -8.29 -12.30
CA ARG A 83 -2.60 -8.05 -13.25
C ARG A 83 -3.30 -9.38 -13.46
N GLU A 84 -4.55 -9.47 -13.03
CA GLU A 84 -5.40 -10.58 -13.45
C GLU A 84 -5.91 -10.24 -14.85
N GLU A 85 -5.64 -11.12 -15.80
CA GLU A 85 -6.24 -11.06 -17.13
C GLU A 85 -7.65 -11.62 -17.01
N LEU A 86 -8.65 -10.74 -17.03
CA LEU A 86 -10.04 -11.14 -17.10
C LEU A 86 -10.32 -11.61 -18.53
N TYR A 87 -10.05 -12.90 -18.80
CA TYR A 87 -10.52 -13.57 -20.01
C TYR A 87 -12.03 -13.77 -19.92
N TRP A 88 -12.80 -12.73 -20.28
CA TRP A 88 -14.23 -12.84 -20.52
C TRP A 88 -14.67 -12.12 -21.81
N ILE A 89 -13.90 -12.31 -22.89
CA ILE A 89 -14.42 -12.32 -24.27
C ILE A 89 -13.68 -13.42 -25.04
#